data_AF-A0A3B9IS93-F1
#
_entry.id   AF-A0A3B9IS93-F1
#
_cell.length_a   1.000
_cell.length_b   1.000
_cell.length_c   1.000
_cell.angle_alpha   90.00
_cell.angle_beta   90.00
_cell.angle_gamma   90.00
#
_symmetry.space_group_name_H-M   'P 1'
#
loop_
_entity.id
_entity.type
_entity.pdbx_description
1 polymer ?
#
loop_
_entity_poly.entity_id
_entity_poly.type
_entity_poly.pdbx_seq_one_letter_code
_entity_poly.pdbx_strand_id
1 'polypeptide(L)' 'ALSPRMVPMGAVDVGKRLGLPRLPRLPVVLHSRDREGQSGRAVAALVAAYRTAIR' A
#
# COMPACT_ATOMS: atom_id res chain seq x y z
N ALA A 1 2.92 -5.46 7.17
CA ALA A 1 1.77 -6.11 7.82
C ALA A 1 0.64 -6.16 6.81
N LEU A 2 -0.28 -7.13 6.91
CA LEU A 2 -1.49 -7.16 6.09
C LEU A 2 -2.34 -5.92 6.38
N SER A 3 -3.02 -5.38 5.35
CA SER A 3 -3.93 -4.26 5.58
C SER A 3 -5.10 -4.71 6.48
N PRO A 4 -5.70 -3.86 7.33
CA PRO A 4 -6.74 -4.25 8.28
C PRO A 4 -7.92 -5.02 7.67
N ARG A 5 -8.28 -4.72 6.42
CA ARG A 5 -9.35 -5.39 5.66
C ARG A 5 -8.98 -6.78 5.13
N MET A 6 -7.71 -7.17 5.21
CA MET A 6 -7.18 -8.46 4.73
C MET A 6 -6.76 -9.37 5.89
N VAL A 7 -7.06 -8.98 7.14
CA VAL A 7 -6.67 -9.76 8.32
C VAL A 7 -7.78 -10.78 8.60
N PRO A 8 -7.49 -12.09 8.51
CA PRO A 8 -8.46 -13.12 8.88
C PRO A 8 -8.82 -13.03 10.36
N MET A 9 -10.01 -13.51 10.74
CA MET A 9 -10.36 -13.64 12.16
C MET A 9 -9.33 -14.51 12.89
N GLY A 10 -8.86 -14.04 14.05
CA GLY A 10 -7.87 -14.73 14.87
C GLY A 10 -6.42 -14.55 14.43
N ALA A 11 -6.13 -13.77 13.39
CA ALA A 11 -4.75 -13.45 13.05
C ALA A 11 -4.10 -12.54 14.12
N VAL A 12 -2.90 -12.91 14.56
CA VAL A 12 -2.14 -12.22 15.60
C VAL A 12 -0.83 -11.68 15.02
N ASP A 13 -0.48 -10.44 15.33
CA ASP A 13 0.82 -9.88 14.98
C ASP A 13 1.92 -10.45 15.89
N VAL A 14 2.79 -11.28 15.31
CA VAL A 14 3.92 -11.92 16.01
C VAL A 14 5.24 -11.16 15.84
N GLY A 15 5.26 -10.04 15.12
CA GLY A 15 6.50 -9.33 14.77
C GLY A 15 7.33 -8.95 15.98
N LYS A 16 6.70 -8.39 17.03
CA LYS A 16 7.40 -8.07 18.29
C LYS A 16 7.91 -9.30 19.04
N ARG A 17 7.14 -10.39 19.05
CA ARG A 17 7.47 -11.63 19.78
C ARG A 17 8.67 -12.34 19.18
N LEU A 18 8.85 -12.22 17.86
CA LEU A 18 9.91 -12.86 17.10
C LEU A 18 11.07 -11.90 16.77
N GLY A 19 11.04 -10.67 17.29
CA GLY A 19 12.07 -9.66 16.98
C GLY A 19 12.16 -9.29 15.49
N LEU A 20 11.05 -9.44 14.75
CA LEU A 20 11.05 -9.17 13.32
C LEU A 20 11.19 -7.67 13.04
N PRO A 21 11.96 -7.27 12.02
CA PRO A 21 12.05 -5.89 11.62
C PRO A 21 10.68 -5.36 11.20
N ARG A 22 10.47 -4.04 11.39
CA ARG A 22 9.29 -3.38 10.83
C ARG A 22 9.29 -3.60 9.32
N LEU A 23 8.19 -4.18 8.82
CA LEU A 23 8.02 -4.34 7.38
C LEU A 23 8.11 -2.96 6.72
N PRO A 24 8.93 -2.80 5.67
CA PRO A 24 8.99 -1.55 4.93
C PRO A 24 7.60 -1.23 4.41
N ARG A 25 7.22 0.06 4.45
CA ARG A 25 6.03 0.53 3.74
C ARG A 25 6.34 0.39 2.25
N LEU A 26 5.96 -0.74 1.67
CA LEU A 26 6.20 -1.03 0.26
C LEU A 26 5.56 0.08 -0.58
N PRO A 27 6.26 0.61 -1.60
CA PRO A 27 5.63 1.50 -2.56
C PRO A 27 4.48 0.75 -3.23
N VAL A 28 3.25 1.28 -3.10
CA VAL A 28 2.10 0.75 -3.81
C VAL A 28 2.31 1.04 -5.30
N VAL A 29 2.40 -0.01 -6.12
CA VAL A 29 2.50 0.13 -7.58
C VAL A 29 1.09 0.15 -8.15
N LEU A 30 0.69 1.27 -8.75
CA LEU A 30 -0.56 1.40 -9.47
C LEU A 30 -0.28 1.25 -10.97
N HIS A 31 -0.94 0.28 -11.62
CA HIS A 31 -0.79 0.03 -13.05
C HIS A 31 -2.09 0.35 -13.79
N SER A 32 -1.99 1.11 -14.88
CA SER A 32 -3.08 1.34 -15.84
C SER A 32 -2.56 1.05 -17.25
N ARG A 33 -3.41 0.44 -18.08
CA ARG A 33 -3.14 0.25 -19.52
C ARG A 33 -3.38 1.53 -20.32
N ASP A 34 -4.29 2.39 -19.84
CA ASP A 34 -4.56 3.70 -20.41
C ASP A 34 -3.65 4.74 -19.74
N ARG A 35 -2.65 5.22 -20.48
CA ARG A 35 -1.63 6.16 -20.00
C ARG A 35 -2.03 7.63 -20.13
N GLU A 36 -2.86 7.97 -21.12
CA GLU A 36 -3.16 9.38 -21.47
C GLU A 36 -4.63 9.76 -21.27
N GLY A 37 -5.52 8.78 -21.21
CA GLY A 37 -6.93 8.99 -20.93
C GLY A 37 -7.22 9.26 -19.46
N GLN A 38 -8.52 9.35 -19.16
CA GLN A 38 -9.02 9.70 -17.83
C GLN A 38 -8.51 8.74 -16.74
N SER A 39 -8.34 7.46 -17.08
CA SER A 39 -7.85 6.44 -16.13
C SER A 39 -6.39 6.71 -15.76
N GLY A 40 -5.55 7.06 -16.74
CA GLY A 40 -4.15 7.42 -16.52
C GLY A 40 -4.00 8.65 -15.63
N ARG A 41 -4.80 9.69 -15.89
CA ARG A 41 -4.83 10.91 -15.07
C ARG A 41 -5.28 10.65 -13.64
N ALA A 42 -6.31 9.83 -13.44
CA ALA A 42 -6.79 9.44 -12.11
C ALA A 42 -5.72 8.66 -11.31
N VAL A 43 -5.03 7.73 -11.97
CA VAL A 43 -3.92 6.99 -11.35
C VAL A 43 -2.77 7.92 -10.99
N ALA A 44 -2.39 8.85 -11.87
CA ALA A 44 -1.35 9.84 -11.59
C ALA A 44 -1.68 10.72 -10.36
N ALA A 45 -2.92 11.19 -10.25
CA ALA A 45 -3.40 11.94 -9.10
C ALA A 45 -3.32 11.12 -7.80
N LEU A 46 -3.71 9.85 -7.86
CA LEU A 46 -3.64 8.94 -6.70
C LEU A 46 -2.20 8.67 -6.28
N VAL A 47 -1.27 8.48 -7.23
CA VAL A 47 0.16 8.34 -6.95
C VAL A 47 0.70 9.57 -6.25
N ALA A 48 0.34 10.78 -6.70
CA ALA A 48 0.77 12.02 -6.08
C ALA A 48 0.26 12.13 -4.63
N ALA A 49 -1.02 11.84 -4.39
CA ALA A 49 -1.61 11.85 -3.05
C ALA A 49 -0.98 10.80 -2.11
N TYR A 50 -0.66 9.61 -2.61
CA TYR A 50 0.02 8.60 -1.81
C TYR A 50 1.44 9.03 -1.44
N ARG A 51 2.19 9.63 -2.37
CA ARG A 51 3.54 10.13 -2.10
C ARG A 51 3.58 11.23 -1.04
N THR A 52 2.58 12.11 -1.00
CA THR A 52 2.49 13.16 0.04
C THR A 52 2.09 12.60 1.40
N ALA A 53 1.20 11.60 1.45
CA ALA A 53 0.73 10.99 2.70
C ALA A 53 1.73 10.05 3.38
N ILE A 54 2.75 9.58 2.65
CA ILE A 54 3.80 8.68 3.19
C ILE A 54 5.04 9.46 3.67
N ARG A 55 5.05 10.80 3.52
CA ARG A 55 6.10 11.67 4.04
C ARG A 55 6.09 11.76 5.57
#